data_AF-A0A6B1GU98-F1
#
_entry.id   AF-A0A6B1GU98-F1
#
_cell.length_a   1.000
_cell.length_b   1.000
_cell.length_c   1.000
_cell.angle_alpha   90.00
_cell.angle_beta   90.00
_cell.angle_gamma   90.00
#
_symmetry.space_group_name_H-M   'P 1'
#
loop_
_entity.id
_entity.type
_entity.pdbx_description
1 polymer ?
#
loop_
_entity_poly.entity_id
_entity_poly.type
_entity_poly.pdbx_seq_one_letter_code
_entity_poly.pdbx_strand_id
1 'polypeptide(L)'
;MGLGGIIGGAGQSMSFLASLGNIELDGVLCTGLIAVVCSIILGTGSYKWLERVMLPLVLAFTFCTLVCLIAMQFTEFRTSPGEILGGMKPDMTLFVAVAALALSAYGYTGTTSGDISSYTYWCIEKGYPSLLGADRSDPAWESHARGWMRVLHTDVWLALLIVTCATIPYYILGAGVLNKMGLTPEGNDETIGALSNIFTQTLGLWAVWIFAIGAFCILFSTVLSGAGGGGRSIPDYLMEMGLIERSNLALRKKIIRGYLVCLPLAAFGIYYFVTDFVILIMVGGLTSAIFLPIQAGATLWLQRTRMDPRIRPRRLTYVGIWVVFVFEAAMALLVIRYVVLADQFDWLFGYLFG
;
A
#
# COMPACT_ATOMS: atom_id res chain seq x y z
N MET A 1 -10.02 -5.18 6.64
CA MET A 1 -10.35 -5.50 5.23
C MET A 1 -9.12 -5.49 4.34
N GLY A 2 -8.49 -4.33 4.05
CA GLY A 2 -7.33 -4.25 3.14
C GLY A 2 -6.18 -5.25 3.42
N LEU A 3 -5.73 -5.36 4.67
CA LEU A 3 -4.69 -6.34 5.03
C LEU A 3 -5.13 -7.81 4.82
N GLY A 4 -6.44 -8.09 4.97
CA GLY A 4 -7.03 -9.39 4.64
C GLY A 4 -6.93 -9.71 3.15
N GLY A 5 -7.14 -8.71 2.29
CA GLY A 5 -6.92 -8.85 0.85
C GLY A 5 -5.44 -9.03 0.48
N ILE A 6 -4.54 -8.28 1.11
CA ILE A 6 -3.09 -8.42 0.85
C ILE A 6 -2.58 -9.80 1.28
N ILE A 7 -2.98 -10.29 2.46
CA ILE A 7 -2.57 -11.62 2.92
C ILE A 7 -3.22 -12.73 2.08
N GLY A 8 -4.50 -12.59 1.70
CA GLY A 8 -5.19 -13.49 0.79
C GLY A 8 -4.49 -13.57 -0.56
N GLY A 9 -4.14 -12.42 -1.16
CA GLY A 9 -3.38 -12.36 -2.41
C GLY A 9 -2.00 -13.01 -2.30
N ALA A 10 -1.31 -12.85 -1.15
CA ALA A 10 -0.05 -13.54 -0.90
C ALA A 10 -0.24 -15.07 -0.85
N GLY A 11 -1.30 -15.54 -0.19
CA GLY A 11 -1.64 -16.96 -0.12
C GLY A 11 -2.00 -17.53 -1.49
N GLN A 12 -2.80 -16.82 -2.27
CA GLN A 12 -3.15 -17.22 -3.63
C GLN A 12 -1.93 -17.21 -4.56
N SER A 13 -1.02 -16.24 -4.42
CA SER A 13 0.24 -16.23 -5.17
C SER A 13 1.13 -17.42 -4.81
N MET A 14 1.14 -17.84 -3.54
CA MET A 14 1.86 -19.03 -3.08
C MET A 14 1.25 -20.33 -3.61
N SER A 15 -0.09 -20.41 -3.62
CA SER A 15 -0.82 -21.54 -4.23
C SER A 15 -0.52 -21.63 -5.73
N PHE A 16 -0.60 -20.51 -6.46
CA PHE A 16 -0.24 -20.43 -7.87
C PHE A 16 1.24 -20.82 -8.12
N LEU A 17 2.17 -20.37 -7.29
CA LEU A 17 3.57 -20.77 -7.41
C LEU A 17 3.76 -22.27 -7.20
N ALA A 18 3.03 -22.88 -6.26
CA ALA A 18 3.08 -24.31 -6.01
C ALA A 18 2.49 -25.12 -7.18
N SER A 19 1.43 -24.64 -7.82
CA SER A 19 0.80 -25.31 -8.95
C SER A 19 1.73 -25.39 -10.17
N LEU A 20 2.61 -24.40 -10.38
CA LEU A 20 3.66 -24.47 -11.41
C LEU A 20 4.64 -25.65 -11.19
N GLY A 21 4.78 -26.10 -9.94
CA GLY A 21 5.55 -27.27 -9.55
C GLY A 21 4.75 -28.58 -9.53
N ASN A 22 3.51 -28.59 -10.03
CA ASN A 22 2.54 -29.69 -9.92
C ASN A 22 2.15 -30.04 -8.47
N ILE A 23 2.15 -29.05 -7.57
CA ILE A 23 1.69 -29.20 -6.19
C ILE A 23 0.41 -28.39 -6.03
N GLU A 24 -0.73 -29.06 -5.85
CA GLU A 24 -2.00 -28.39 -5.58
C GLU A 24 -2.10 -28.08 -4.08
N LEU A 25 -2.03 -26.79 -3.75
CA LEU A 25 -2.26 -26.28 -2.40
C LEU A 25 -3.46 -25.35 -2.43
N ASP A 26 -4.37 -25.50 -1.48
CA ASP A 26 -5.49 -24.58 -1.34
C ASP A 26 -5.01 -23.17 -0.93
N GLY A 27 -5.53 -22.14 -1.59
CA GLY A 27 -5.16 -20.75 -1.37
C GLY A 27 -5.49 -20.26 0.05
N VAL A 28 -6.55 -20.77 0.68
CA VAL A 28 -6.91 -20.44 2.06
C VAL A 28 -5.92 -21.05 3.05
N LEU A 29 -5.53 -22.32 2.86
CA LEU A 29 -4.46 -22.94 3.64
C LEU A 29 -3.13 -22.18 3.51
N CYS A 30 -2.75 -21.81 2.28
CA CYS A 30 -1.58 -20.99 2.01
C CYS A 30 -1.63 -19.65 2.75
N THR A 31 -2.80 -18.99 2.76
CA THR A 31 -3.00 -17.73 3.48
C THR A 31 -2.84 -17.91 4.99
N GLY A 32 -3.42 -18.98 5.56
CA GLY A 32 -3.30 -19.31 6.98
C GLY A 32 -1.85 -19.57 7.40
N LEU A 33 -1.09 -20.30 6.58
CA LEU A 33 0.34 -20.52 6.80
C LEU A 33 1.11 -19.18 6.85
N ILE A 34 0.87 -18.31 5.87
CA ILE A 34 1.51 -16.98 5.83
C ILE A 34 1.16 -16.18 7.08
N ALA A 35 -0.09 -16.19 7.52
CA ALA A 35 -0.52 -15.50 8.74
C ALA A 35 0.24 -15.98 9.99
N VAL A 36 0.40 -17.30 10.15
CA VAL A 36 1.16 -17.88 11.25
C VAL A 36 2.64 -17.48 11.17
N VAL A 37 3.24 -17.60 9.99
CA VAL A 37 4.65 -17.23 9.76
C VAL A 37 4.89 -15.75 10.05
N CYS A 38 4.04 -14.85 9.54
CA CYS A 38 4.10 -13.42 9.82
C CYS A 38 3.96 -13.13 11.32
N SER A 39 3.03 -13.80 12.00
CA SER A 39 2.82 -13.63 13.45
C SER A 39 4.05 -14.03 14.27
N ILE A 40 4.71 -15.14 13.91
CA ILE A 40 5.96 -15.59 14.57
C ILE A 40 7.10 -14.60 14.31
N ILE A 41 7.28 -14.18 13.05
CA ILE A 41 8.34 -13.24 12.65
C ILE A 41 8.18 -11.90 13.37
N LEU A 42 6.97 -11.32 13.34
CA LEU A 42 6.71 -10.03 13.96
C LEU A 42 6.74 -10.13 15.49
N GLY A 43 6.26 -11.25 16.05
CA GLY A 43 6.30 -11.53 17.48
C GLY A 43 7.70 -11.75 18.05
N THR A 44 8.69 -12.14 17.24
CA THR A 44 10.10 -12.30 17.66
C THR A 44 10.93 -11.03 17.47
N GLY A 45 10.43 -10.05 16.72
CA GLY A 45 11.13 -8.77 16.48
C GLY A 45 12.29 -8.85 15.47
N SER A 46 12.44 -9.96 14.76
CA SER A 46 13.60 -10.26 13.88
C SER A 46 13.43 -9.76 12.43
N TYR A 47 12.69 -8.67 12.19
CA TYR A 47 12.36 -8.25 10.81
C TYR A 47 13.48 -7.50 10.08
N LYS A 48 14.57 -7.10 10.76
CA LYS A 48 15.71 -6.40 10.12
C LYS A 48 16.42 -7.23 9.06
N TRP A 49 16.46 -8.56 9.23
CA TRP A 49 16.91 -9.47 8.17
C TRP A 49 16.01 -9.31 6.95
N LEU A 50 14.70 -9.41 7.16
CA LEU A 50 13.71 -9.50 6.08
C LEU A 50 13.78 -8.28 5.18
N GLU A 51 13.97 -7.09 5.73
CA GLU A 51 14.21 -5.87 4.97
C GLU A 51 15.38 -6.03 3.97
N ARG A 52 16.50 -6.65 4.38
CA ARG A 52 17.69 -6.87 3.53
C ARG A 52 17.45 -7.88 2.40
N VAL A 53 16.49 -8.79 2.56
CA VAL A 53 16.17 -9.81 1.55
C VAL A 53 15.06 -9.32 0.62
N MET A 54 14.03 -8.70 1.18
CA MET A 54 12.87 -8.23 0.42
C MET A 54 13.20 -7.01 -0.44
N LEU A 55 14.03 -6.07 0.03
CA LEU A 55 14.36 -4.86 -0.73
C LEU A 55 15.00 -5.17 -2.09
N PRO A 56 16.07 -5.99 -2.19
CA PRO A 56 16.62 -6.39 -3.49
C PRO A 56 15.60 -7.08 -4.40
N LEU A 57 14.69 -7.88 -3.82
CA LEU A 57 13.69 -8.62 -4.57
C LEU A 57 12.62 -7.69 -5.15
N VAL A 58 12.13 -6.74 -4.37
CA VAL A 58 11.21 -5.69 -4.85
C VAL A 58 11.86 -4.85 -5.95
N LEU A 59 13.14 -4.48 -5.78
CA LEU A 59 13.90 -3.75 -6.80
C LEU A 59 14.08 -4.57 -8.08
N ALA A 60 14.43 -5.85 -7.95
CA ALA A 60 14.58 -6.76 -9.09
C ALA A 60 13.25 -6.94 -9.84
N PHE A 61 12.14 -7.11 -9.13
CA PHE A 61 10.82 -7.25 -9.74
C PHE A 61 10.36 -5.96 -10.43
N THR A 62 10.62 -4.80 -9.82
CA THR A 62 10.36 -3.49 -10.42
C THR A 62 11.17 -3.33 -11.71
N PHE A 63 12.44 -3.70 -11.68
CA PHE A 63 13.30 -3.72 -12.86
C PHE A 63 12.78 -4.67 -13.96
N CYS A 64 12.37 -5.89 -13.61
CA CYS A 64 11.76 -6.82 -14.54
C CYS A 64 10.49 -6.22 -15.17
N THR A 65 9.66 -5.53 -14.39
CA THR A 65 8.44 -4.87 -14.90
C THR A 65 8.79 -3.78 -15.93
N LEU A 66 9.84 -2.99 -15.68
CA LEU A 66 10.35 -2.02 -16.65
C LEU A 66 10.85 -2.69 -17.93
N VAL A 67 11.58 -3.80 -17.81
CA VAL A 67 12.02 -4.59 -18.96
C VAL A 67 10.83 -5.14 -19.74
N CYS A 68 9.79 -5.65 -19.07
CA CYS A 68 8.55 -6.08 -19.71
C CYS A 68 7.90 -4.93 -20.49
N LEU A 69 7.82 -3.74 -19.91
CA LEU A 69 7.24 -2.57 -20.59
C LEU A 69 8.02 -2.21 -21.86
N ILE A 70 9.35 -2.21 -21.78
CA ILE A 70 10.22 -1.92 -22.94
C ILE A 70 10.06 -3.02 -23.99
N ALA A 71 10.10 -4.30 -23.59
CA ALA A 71 9.92 -5.44 -24.48
C ALA A 71 8.54 -5.42 -25.17
N MET A 72 7.49 -5.07 -24.43
CA MET A 72 6.12 -4.97 -24.95
C MET A 72 6.02 -4.03 -26.16
N GLN A 73 6.81 -2.95 -26.20
CA GLN A 73 6.79 -2.01 -27.33
C GLN A 73 7.25 -2.61 -28.66
N PHE A 74 7.93 -3.76 -28.63
CA PHE A 74 8.37 -4.51 -29.81
C PHE A 74 7.43 -5.67 -30.18
N THR A 75 6.27 -5.76 -29.53
CA THR A 75 5.26 -6.80 -29.76
C THR A 75 3.96 -6.21 -30.34
N GLU A 76 2.98 -7.06 -30.64
CA GLU A 76 1.63 -6.62 -31.00
C GLU A 76 0.92 -5.83 -29.88
N PHE A 77 1.36 -5.99 -28.63
CA PHE A 77 0.83 -5.30 -27.45
C PHE A 77 1.35 -3.87 -27.28
N ARG A 78 2.16 -3.36 -28.21
CA ARG A 78 2.71 -1.99 -28.14
C ARG A 78 1.63 -0.94 -27.85
N THR A 79 2.01 0.08 -27.09
CA THR A 79 1.14 1.21 -26.73
C THR A 79 1.68 2.47 -27.38
N SER A 80 0.87 3.10 -28.22
CA SER A 80 1.22 4.33 -28.91
C SER A 80 1.06 5.55 -27.99
N PRO A 81 1.82 6.63 -28.21
CA PRO A 81 1.60 7.90 -27.52
C PRO A 81 0.18 8.45 -27.70
N GLY A 82 -0.46 8.16 -28.84
CA GLY A 82 -1.85 8.55 -29.11
C GLY A 82 -2.84 7.85 -28.21
N GLU A 83 -2.65 6.55 -27.92
CA GLU A 83 -3.47 5.81 -26.95
C GLU A 83 -3.27 6.33 -25.52
N ILE A 84 -2.03 6.67 -25.15
CA ILE A 84 -1.75 7.27 -23.84
C ILE A 84 -2.47 8.61 -23.69
N LEU A 85 -2.32 9.52 -24.66
CA LEU A 85 -3.01 10.82 -24.66
C LEU A 85 -4.53 10.67 -24.73
N GLY A 86 -5.02 9.65 -25.44
CA GLY A 86 -6.43 9.28 -25.50
C GLY A 86 -6.96 8.87 -24.13
N GLY A 87 -6.24 8.00 -23.41
CA GLY A 87 -6.59 7.53 -22.07
C GLY A 87 -6.52 8.59 -20.98
N MET A 88 -5.83 9.70 -21.20
CA MET A 88 -5.82 10.86 -20.29
C MET A 88 -7.07 11.73 -20.39
N LYS A 89 -7.97 11.48 -21.37
CA LYS A 89 -9.23 12.23 -21.49
C LYS A 89 -10.22 11.72 -20.45
N PRO A 90 -10.77 12.61 -19.59
CA PRO A 90 -11.78 12.21 -18.62
C PRO A 90 -13.04 11.69 -19.32
N ASP A 91 -13.49 10.50 -18.93
CA ASP A 91 -14.78 9.94 -19.32
C ASP A 91 -15.62 9.73 -18.06
N MET A 92 -16.61 10.60 -17.86
CA MET A 92 -17.47 10.56 -16.68
C MET A 92 -18.44 9.38 -16.71
N THR A 93 -18.87 8.93 -17.89
CA THR A 93 -19.77 7.78 -18.03
C THR A 93 -19.04 6.51 -17.62
N LEU A 94 -17.83 6.33 -18.13
CA LEU A 94 -16.96 5.22 -17.73
C LEU A 94 -16.60 5.30 -16.25
N PHE A 95 -16.22 6.48 -15.76
CA PHE A 95 -15.88 6.68 -14.35
C PHE A 95 -17.02 6.24 -13.43
N VAL A 96 -18.27 6.64 -13.71
CA VAL A 96 -19.42 6.24 -12.89
C VAL A 96 -19.64 4.73 -12.94
N ALA A 97 -19.44 4.10 -14.11
CA ALA A 97 -19.59 2.65 -14.26
C ALA A 97 -18.56 1.84 -13.45
N VAL A 98 -17.33 2.34 -13.31
CA VAL A 98 -16.24 1.66 -12.57
C VAL A 98 -15.76 2.44 -11.34
N ALA A 99 -16.64 3.25 -10.74
CA ALA A 99 -16.27 4.22 -9.71
C ALA A 99 -15.58 3.55 -8.50
N ALA A 100 -16.10 2.43 -8.03
CA ALA A 100 -15.53 1.67 -6.92
C ALA A 100 -14.08 1.22 -7.21
N LEU A 101 -13.83 0.67 -8.41
CA LEU A 101 -12.50 0.24 -8.83
C LEU A 101 -11.55 1.43 -8.98
N ALA A 102 -11.98 2.49 -9.68
CA ALA A 102 -11.16 3.67 -9.94
C ALA A 102 -10.77 4.42 -8.66
N LEU A 103 -11.73 4.62 -7.74
CA LEU A 103 -11.48 5.31 -6.47
C LEU A 103 -10.69 4.43 -5.49
N SER A 104 -10.88 3.10 -5.53
CA SER A 104 -10.02 2.17 -4.82
C SER A 104 -8.57 2.25 -5.29
N ALA A 105 -8.36 2.19 -6.61
CA ALA A 105 -7.03 2.29 -7.20
C ALA A 105 -6.35 3.60 -6.80
N TYR A 106 -7.09 4.72 -6.81
CA TYR A 106 -6.61 5.99 -6.26
C TYR A 106 -6.16 5.88 -4.80
N GLY A 107 -6.98 5.31 -3.92
CA GLY A 107 -6.68 5.24 -2.49
C GLY A 107 -5.53 4.29 -2.11
N TYR A 108 -5.20 3.32 -2.97
CA TYR A 108 -4.08 2.39 -2.80
C TYR A 108 -2.81 2.79 -3.56
N THR A 109 -2.90 3.62 -4.60
CA THR A 109 -1.75 4.00 -5.42
C THR A 109 -0.87 5.01 -4.70
N GLY A 110 0.44 4.77 -4.72
CA GLY A 110 1.43 5.67 -4.11
C GLY A 110 1.59 5.41 -2.62
N THR A 111 1.01 6.26 -1.78
CA THR A 111 1.15 6.18 -0.33
C THR A 111 -0.22 6.21 0.32
N THR A 112 -0.57 5.16 1.04
CA THR A 112 -1.88 5.05 1.69
C THR A 112 -1.93 5.91 2.96
N SER A 113 -3.14 6.20 3.42
CA SER A 113 -3.33 6.89 4.71
C SER A 113 -2.64 6.16 5.88
N GLY A 114 -2.58 4.83 5.85
CA GLY A 114 -1.88 4.00 6.83
C GLY A 114 -0.36 4.14 6.76
N ASP A 115 0.20 4.26 5.55
CA ASP A 115 1.63 4.46 5.35
C ASP A 115 2.07 5.83 5.86
N ILE A 116 1.30 6.89 5.59
CA ILE A 116 1.56 8.25 6.09
C ILE A 116 1.62 8.24 7.62
N SER A 117 0.65 7.61 8.27
CA SER A 117 0.63 7.49 9.73
C SER A 117 1.83 6.69 10.26
N SER A 118 2.17 5.57 9.62
CA SER A 118 3.24 4.67 10.07
C SER A 118 4.63 5.25 9.86
N TYR A 119 4.82 6.05 8.82
CA TYR A 119 6.11 6.65 8.47
C TYR A 119 6.68 7.52 9.60
N THR A 120 5.81 8.26 10.30
CA THR A 120 6.21 9.08 11.45
C THR A 120 6.81 8.23 12.58
N TYR A 121 6.25 7.04 12.82
CA TYR A 121 6.77 6.12 13.81
C TYR A 121 8.12 5.53 13.41
N TRP A 122 8.29 5.14 12.16
CA TRP A 122 9.58 4.62 11.68
C TRP A 122 10.68 5.67 11.80
N CYS A 123 10.35 6.93 11.54
CA CYS A 123 11.27 8.03 11.75
C CYS A 123 11.72 8.15 13.22
N ILE A 124 10.79 7.99 14.16
CA ILE A 124 11.11 8.01 15.59
C ILE A 124 12.04 6.84 15.95
N GLU A 125 11.78 5.64 15.45
CA GLU A 125 12.56 4.44 15.77
C GLU A 125 13.98 4.42 15.23
N LYS A 126 14.21 5.05 14.08
CA LYS A 126 15.55 5.23 13.55
C LYS A 126 16.37 6.25 14.37
N GLY A 127 15.79 6.85 15.41
CA GLY A 127 16.46 7.77 16.33
C GLY A 127 16.56 9.20 15.81
N TYR A 128 15.78 9.54 14.78
CA TYR A 128 15.88 10.87 14.17
C TYR A 128 15.54 12.03 15.11
N PRO A 129 14.52 11.93 15.99
CA PRO A 129 14.27 12.98 16.98
C PRO A 129 15.42 13.21 17.96
N SER A 130 16.20 12.17 18.30
CA SER A 130 17.33 12.32 19.22
C SER A 130 18.50 13.13 18.62
N LEU A 131 18.63 13.17 17.30
CA LEU A 131 19.66 13.95 16.60
C LEU A 131 19.31 15.44 16.47
N LEU A 132 18.04 15.80 16.69
CA LEU A 132 17.54 17.17 16.60
C LEU A 132 17.88 18.00 17.86
N GLY A 133 17.91 17.35 19.03
CA GLY A 133 17.99 18.01 20.33
C GLY A 133 16.62 18.45 20.85
N ALA A 134 16.37 18.24 22.15
CA ALA A 134 15.11 18.62 22.81
C ALA A 134 15.02 20.13 23.07
N ASP A 135 16.17 20.80 23.24
CA ASP A 135 16.25 22.23 23.49
C ASP A 135 16.15 23.01 22.17
N ARG A 136 15.00 23.68 21.97
CA ARG A 136 14.76 24.51 20.79
C ARG A 136 15.49 25.86 20.83
N SER A 137 16.05 26.24 21.99
CA SER A 137 16.81 27.49 22.16
C SER A 137 18.26 27.37 21.72
N ASP A 138 18.77 26.14 21.53
CA ASP A 138 20.10 25.89 20.97
C ASP A 138 20.25 26.56 19.59
N PRO A 139 21.28 27.42 19.40
CA PRO A 139 21.56 28.05 18.10
C PRO A 139 21.73 27.05 16.95
N ALA A 140 22.20 25.83 17.23
CA ALA A 140 22.40 24.79 16.23
C ALA A 140 21.10 24.05 15.86
N TRP A 141 20.04 24.17 16.68
CA TRP A 141 18.78 23.42 16.53
C TRP A 141 18.17 23.56 15.13
N GLU A 142 18.11 24.79 14.60
CA GLU A 142 17.55 25.02 13.27
C GLU A 142 18.37 24.32 12.18
N SER A 143 19.69 24.36 12.28
CA SER A 143 20.58 23.72 11.30
C SER A 143 20.43 22.19 11.34
N HIS A 144 20.29 21.61 12.54
CA HIS A 144 20.02 20.18 12.74
C HIS A 144 18.66 19.80 12.15
N ALA A 145 17.61 20.58 12.44
CA ALA A 145 16.28 20.36 11.90
C ALA A 145 16.24 20.42 10.36
N ARG A 146 16.93 21.39 9.75
CA ARG A 146 17.05 21.48 8.30
C ARG A 146 17.91 20.38 7.70
N GLY A 147 18.97 19.96 8.38
CA GLY A 147 19.76 18.78 8.03
C GLY A 147 18.87 17.53 7.95
N TRP A 148 18.05 17.32 8.98
CA TRP A 148 17.11 16.22 9.06
C TRP A 148 16.05 16.25 7.94
N MET A 149 15.44 17.41 7.68
CA MET A 149 14.49 17.56 6.59
C MET A 149 15.10 17.20 5.22
N ARG A 150 16.40 17.45 5.00
CA ARG A 150 17.06 17.02 3.75
C ARG A 150 17.13 15.51 3.63
N VAL A 151 17.40 14.78 4.71
CA VAL A 151 17.41 13.31 4.72
C VAL A 151 16.03 12.77 4.41
N LEU A 152 14.99 13.30 5.07
CA LEU A 152 13.58 12.94 4.80
C LEU A 152 13.19 13.19 3.34
N HIS A 153 13.54 14.35 2.79
CA HIS A 153 13.24 14.65 1.40
C HIS A 153 13.93 13.68 0.44
N THR A 154 15.20 13.34 0.68
CA THR A 154 15.92 12.37 -0.15
C THR A 154 15.26 10.99 -0.10
N ASP A 155 14.86 10.54 1.10
CA ASP A 155 14.15 9.27 1.29
C ASP A 155 12.83 9.24 0.51
N VAL A 156 12.00 10.28 0.67
CA VAL A 156 10.72 10.40 -0.05
C VAL A 156 10.91 10.51 -1.56
N TRP A 157 11.93 11.23 -2.04
CA TRP A 157 12.22 11.33 -3.48
C TRP A 157 12.64 9.99 -4.08
N LEU A 158 13.45 9.20 -3.36
CA LEU A 158 13.85 7.87 -3.79
C LEU A 158 12.65 6.91 -3.81
N ALA A 159 11.81 6.94 -2.77
CA ALA A 159 10.58 6.17 -2.73
C ALA A 159 9.63 6.55 -3.89
N LEU A 160 9.47 7.84 -4.18
CA LEU A 160 8.65 8.32 -5.28
C LEU A 160 9.16 7.84 -6.64
N LEU A 161 10.49 7.85 -6.85
CA LEU A 161 11.09 7.32 -8.07
C LEU A 161 10.78 5.83 -8.23
N ILE A 162 10.98 5.02 -7.18
CA ILE A 162 10.73 3.58 -7.21
C ILE A 162 9.25 3.30 -7.47
N VAL A 163 8.34 3.96 -6.74
CA VAL A 163 6.90 3.73 -6.90
C VAL A 163 6.41 4.15 -8.28
N THR A 164 6.97 5.22 -8.86
CA THR A 164 6.65 5.66 -10.23
C THR A 164 7.09 4.62 -11.26
N CYS A 165 8.32 4.10 -11.10
CA CYS A 165 8.87 3.03 -11.93
C CYS A 165 8.17 1.68 -11.76
N ALA A 166 7.43 1.46 -10.67
CA ALA A 166 6.57 0.29 -10.52
C ALA A 166 5.18 0.53 -11.12
N THR A 167 4.55 1.65 -10.77
CA THR A 167 3.13 1.92 -11.04
C THR A 167 2.85 2.19 -12.51
N ILE A 168 3.60 3.11 -13.14
CA ILE A 168 3.34 3.51 -14.52
C ILE A 168 3.50 2.31 -15.48
N PRO A 169 4.59 1.51 -15.38
CA PRO A 169 4.72 0.32 -16.20
C PRO A 169 3.60 -0.68 -16.01
N TYR A 170 3.20 -0.97 -14.78
CA TYR A 170 2.07 -1.88 -14.53
C TYR A 170 0.77 -1.39 -15.16
N TYR A 171 0.49 -0.09 -15.08
CA TYR A 171 -0.70 0.48 -15.69
C TYR A 171 -0.67 0.35 -17.22
N ILE A 172 0.45 0.68 -17.86
CA ILE A 172 0.61 0.58 -19.32
C ILE A 172 0.59 -0.88 -19.78
N LEU A 173 1.25 -1.77 -19.05
CA LEU A 173 1.27 -3.22 -19.33
C LEU A 173 -0.13 -3.84 -19.20
N GLY A 174 -0.87 -3.49 -18.14
CA GLY A 174 -2.25 -3.95 -17.95
C GLY A 174 -3.16 -3.45 -19.08
N ALA A 175 -3.08 -2.16 -19.41
CA ALA A 175 -3.86 -1.59 -20.50
C ALA A 175 -3.45 -2.11 -21.89
N GLY A 176 -2.16 -2.38 -22.12
CA GLY A 176 -1.65 -2.84 -23.41
C GLY A 176 -1.89 -4.33 -23.65
N VAL A 177 -1.65 -5.18 -22.65
CA VAL A 177 -1.75 -6.63 -22.75
C VAL A 177 -3.17 -7.10 -22.46
N LEU A 178 -3.70 -6.82 -21.27
CA LEU A 178 -4.97 -7.42 -20.81
C LEU A 178 -6.17 -6.91 -21.61
N ASN A 179 -6.19 -5.62 -21.95
CA ASN A 179 -7.26 -5.06 -22.77
C ASN A 179 -7.30 -5.68 -24.18
N LYS A 180 -6.15 -5.88 -24.82
CA LYS A 180 -6.06 -6.53 -26.15
C LYS A 180 -6.44 -8.00 -26.11
N MET A 181 -6.18 -8.68 -24.99
CA MET A 181 -6.65 -10.05 -24.77
C MET A 181 -8.15 -10.14 -24.48
N GLY A 182 -8.85 -9.01 -24.28
CA GLY A 182 -10.27 -8.99 -23.91
C GLY A 182 -10.54 -9.59 -22.52
N LEU A 183 -9.52 -9.64 -21.65
CA LEU A 183 -9.64 -10.22 -20.32
C LEU A 183 -10.10 -9.16 -19.32
N THR A 184 -11.24 -9.41 -18.69
CA THR A 184 -11.73 -8.70 -17.49
C THR A 184 -11.64 -9.67 -16.31
N PRO A 185 -10.49 -9.74 -15.60
CA PRO A 185 -10.32 -10.72 -14.53
C PRO A 185 -11.33 -10.48 -13.40
N GLU A 186 -12.13 -11.49 -13.07
CA GLU A 186 -13.07 -11.47 -11.95
C GLU A 186 -12.66 -12.50 -10.89
N GLY A 187 -12.57 -12.07 -9.63
CA GLY A 187 -12.17 -12.95 -8.53
C GLY A 187 -10.68 -13.33 -8.55
N ASN A 188 -10.31 -14.23 -7.63
CA ASN A 188 -8.90 -14.46 -7.27
C ASN A 188 -8.06 -15.13 -8.36
N ASP A 189 -8.53 -16.27 -8.86
CA ASP A 189 -7.75 -17.15 -9.74
C ASP A 189 -7.55 -16.52 -11.11
N GLU A 190 -8.61 -15.91 -11.64
CA GLU A 190 -8.55 -15.17 -12.90
C GLU A 190 -7.65 -13.95 -12.78
N THR A 191 -7.62 -13.27 -11.62
CA THR A 191 -6.75 -12.11 -11.42
C THR A 191 -5.27 -12.49 -11.45
N ILE A 192 -4.84 -13.51 -10.72
CA ILE A 192 -3.42 -13.92 -10.72
C ILE A 192 -3.03 -14.49 -12.08
N GLY A 193 -3.88 -15.31 -12.69
CA GLY A 193 -3.67 -15.84 -14.04
C GLY A 193 -3.55 -14.73 -15.08
N ALA A 194 -4.48 -13.77 -15.08
CA ALA A 194 -4.46 -12.63 -15.99
C ALA A 194 -3.21 -11.77 -15.79
N LEU A 195 -2.85 -11.42 -14.56
CA LEU A 195 -1.64 -10.64 -14.28
C LEU A 195 -0.36 -11.36 -14.73
N SER A 196 -0.33 -12.70 -14.67
CA SER A 196 0.81 -13.47 -15.20
C SER A 196 0.99 -13.29 -16.71
N ASN A 197 -0.10 -13.09 -17.46
CA ASN A 197 -0.05 -12.86 -18.90
C ASN A 197 0.73 -11.61 -19.29
N ILE A 198 0.77 -10.59 -18.43
CA ILE A 198 1.60 -9.40 -18.65
C ILE A 198 3.07 -9.78 -18.86
N PHE A 199 3.56 -10.79 -18.13
CA PHE A 199 4.94 -11.24 -18.21
C PHE A 199 5.13 -12.30 -19.29
N THR A 200 4.22 -13.28 -19.37
CA THR A 200 4.39 -14.40 -20.31
C THR A 200 4.20 -13.99 -21.76
N GLN A 201 3.31 -13.04 -22.05
CA GLN A 201 3.09 -12.53 -23.41
C GLN A 201 4.20 -11.58 -23.88
N THR A 202 4.95 -10.97 -22.95
CA THR A 202 6.02 -10.02 -23.28
C THR A 202 7.41 -10.65 -23.30
N LEU A 203 7.70 -11.56 -22.36
CA LEU A 203 9.02 -12.19 -22.20
C LEU A 203 9.03 -13.68 -22.57
N GLY A 204 7.86 -14.30 -22.75
CA GLY A 204 7.69 -15.73 -23.00
C GLY A 204 7.30 -16.53 -21.74
N LEU A 205 6.91 -17.78 -21.94
CA LEU A 205 6.32 -18.63 -20.89
C LEU A 205 7.18 -18.81 -19.64
N TRP A 206 8.51 -18.80 -19.77
CA TRP A 206 9.42 -18.93 -18.63
C TRP A 206 9.28 -17.80 -17.61
N ALA A 207 8.77 -16.63 -18.01
CA ALA A 207 8.58 -15.47 -17.15
C ALA A 207 7.45 -15.66 -16.11
N VAL A 208 6.63 -16.71 -16.25
CA VAL A 208 5.61 -17.07 -15.24
C VAL A 208 6.25 -17.30 -13.86
N TRP A 209 7.47 -17.83 -13.82
CA TRP A 209 8.22 -18.06 -12.57
C TRP A 209 8.67 -16.76 -11.92
N ILE A 210 9.15 -15.80 -12.71
CA ILE A 210 9.50 -14.46 -12.22
C ILE A 210 8.26 -13.79 -11.62
N PHE A 211 7.14 -13.86 -12.35
CA PHE A 211 5.88 -13.30 -11.88
C PHE A 211 5.43 -13.93 -10.56
N ALA A 212 5.33 -15.27 -10.50
CA ALA A 212 4.82 -15.98 -9.33
C ALA A 212 5.66 -15.75 -8.07
N ILE A 213 7.00 -15.84 -8.19
CA ILE A 213 7.92 -15.59 -7.08
C ILE A 213 7.84 -14.12 -6.64
N GLY A 214 7.86 -13.20 -7.61
CA GLY A 214 7.82 -11.77 -7.33
C GLY A 214 6.52 -11.31 -6.68
N ALA A 215 5.37 -11.76 -7.19
CA ALA A 215 4.05 -11.47 -6.65
C ALA A 215 3.94 -11.94 -5.19
N PHE A 216 4.34 -13.18 -4.91
CA PHE A 216 4.38 -13.71 -3.55
C PHE A 216 5.25 -12.85 -2.64
N CYS A 217 6.51 -12.57 -3.03
CA CYS A 217 7.43 -11.84 -2.17
C CYS A 217 7.00 -10.39 -1.92
N ILE A 218 6.44 -9.69 -2.93
CA ILE A 218 5.93 -8.33 -2.76
C ILE A 218 4.75 -8.31 -1.80
N LEU A 219 3.76 -9.18 -2.00
CA LEU A 219 2.58 -9.22 -1.13
C LEU A 219 2.97 -9.65 0.28
N PHE A 220 3.83 -10.66 0.43
CA PHE A 220 4.36 -11.09 1.72
C PHE A 220 5.10 -9.96 2.45
N SER A 221 5.97 -9.22 1.75
CA SER A 221 6.67 -8.07 2.33
C SER A 221 5.70 -6.97 2.78
N THR A 222 4.61 -6.78 2.02
CA THR A 222 3.56 -5.80 2.32
C THR A 222 2.77 -6.18 3.57
N VAL A 223 2.44 -7.47 3.76
CA VAL A 223 1.81 -7.97 4.99
C VAL A 223 2.67 -7.64 6.21
N LEU A 224 3.97 -7.94 6.14
CA LEU A 224 4.92 -7.68 7.22
C LEU A 224 5.06 -6.18 7.52
N SER A 225 5.24 -5.36 6.49
CA SER A 225 5.39 -3.91 6.63
C SER A 225 4.12 -3.26 7.19
N GLY A 226 2.95 -3.62 6.65
CA GLY A 226 1.66 -3.08 7.08
C GLY A 226 1.32 -3.46 8.53
N ALA A 227 1.54 -4.72 8.92
CA ALA A 227 1.36 -5.15 10.30
C ALA A 227 2.38 -4.47 11.24
N GLY A 228 3.64 -4.37 10.78
CA GLY A 228 4.71 -3.67 11.47
C GLY A 228 4.41 -2.20 11.73
N GLY A 229 3.79 -1.49 10.78
CA GLY A 229 3.47 -0.07 10.86
C GLY A 229 2.43 0.27 11.94
N GLY A 230 1.30 -0.45 11.95
CA GLY A 230 0.15 -0.13 12.79
C GLY A 230 0.31 -0.43 14.29
N GLY A 231 1.32 -1.20 14.70
CA GLY A 231 1.42 -1.72 16.08
C GLY A 231 1.63 -0.67 17.17
N ARG A 232 1.99 0.56 16.82
CA ARG A 232 2.31 1.63 17.76
C ARG A 232 1.15 2.56 18.06
N SER A 233 0.19 2.66 17.15
CA SER A 233 -0.93 3.60 17.29
C SER A 233 -1.80 3.26 18.50
N ILE A 234 -2.13 1.98 18.71
CA ILE A 234 -3.00 1.54 19.81
C ILE A 234 -2.45 1.92 21.20
N PRO A 235 -1.24 1.49 21.61
CA PRO A 235 -0.75 1.84 22.94
C PRO A 235 -0.58 3.35 23.11
N ASP A 236 -0.24 4.08 22.05
CA ASP A 236 -0.10 5.54 22.12
C ASP A 236 -1.45 6.23 22.33
N TYR A 237 -2.52 5.79 21.65
CA TYR A 237 -3.88 6.26 21.93
C TYR A 237 -4.30 5.97 23.38
N LEU A 238 -4.02 4.76 23.88
CA LEU A 238 -4.33 4.41 25.28
C LEU A 238 -3.56 5.28 26.28
N MET A 239 -2.31 5.65 25.97
CA MET A 239 -1.54 6.57 26.80
C MET A 239 -2.07 8.00 26.75
N GLU A 240 -2.43 8.51 25.57
CA GLU A 240 -2.99 9.87 25.41
C GLU A 240 -4.38 9.99 26.05
N MET A 241 -5.16 8.91 26.08
CA MET A 241 -6.44 8.83 26.81
C MET A 241 -6.27 8.71 28.34
N GLY A 242 -5.05 8.60 28.85
CA GLY A 242 -4.76 8.45 30.28
C GLY A 242 -5.05 7.05 30.85
N LEU A 243 -5.28 6.04 30.00
CA LEU A 243 -5.53 4.66 30.42
C LEU A 243 -4.24 3.90 30.76
N ILE A 244 -3.09 4.36 30.24
CA ILE A 244 -1.76 3.80 30.48
C ILE A 244 -0.78 4.93 30.78
N GLU A 245 0.03 4.79 31.82
CA GLU A 245 1.11 5.74 32.10
C GLU A 245 2.20 5.69 31.02
N ARG A 246 2.68 6.87 30.58
CA ARG A 246 3.77 6.99 29.59
C ARG A 246 5.08 6.32 30.03
N SER A 247 5.31 6.24 31.34
CA SER A 247 6.47 5.58 31.96
C SER A 247 6.43 4.05 31.80
N ASN A 248 5.25 3.46 31.57
CA ASN A 248 5.08 2.01 31.52
C ASN A 248 5.46 1.41 30.15
N LEU A 249 6.75 1.48 29.84
CA LEU A 249 7.32 0.97 28.60
C LEU A 249 7.16 -0.55 28.45
N ALA A 250 7.08 -1.28 29.57
CA ALA A 250 6.88 -2.73 29.56
C ALA A 250 5.49 -3.11 29.03
N LEU A 251 4.44 -2.44 29.53
CA LEU A 251 3.07 -2.64 29.05
C LEU A 251 2.92 -2.20 27.59
N ARG A 252 3.50 -1.04 27.22
CA ARG A 252 3.54 -0.58 25.83
C ARG A 252 4.11 -1.65 24.90
N LYS A 253 5.28 -2.21 25.23
CA LYS A 253 5.90 -3.28 24.43
C LYS A 253 5.03 -4.54 24.36
N LYS A 254 4.36 -4.92 25.46
CA LYS A 254 3.45 -6.08 25.48
C LYS A 254 2.25 -5.89 24.55
N ILE A 255 1.65 -4.70 24.53
CA ILE A 255 0.53 -4.37 23.64
C ILE A 255 0.99 -4.39 22.18
N ILE A 256 2.12 -3.75 21.86
CA ILE A 256 2.69 -3.78 20.50
C ILE A 256 2.89 -5.22 20.05
N ARG A 257 3.52 -6.06 20.89
CA ARG A 257 3.77 -7.46 20.56
C ARG A 257 2.48 -8.25 20.38
N GLY A 258 1.48 -8.03 21.23
CA GLY A 258 0.16 -8.64 21.08
C GLY A 258 -0.49 -8.25 19.75
N TYR A 259 -0.49 -6.96 19.41
CA TYR A 259 -1.00 -6.49 18.13
C TYR A 259 -0.30 -7.13 16.95
N LEU A 260 1.03 -7.17 16.95
CA LEU A 260 1.85 -7.74 15.88
C LEU A 260 1.59 -9.23 15.64
N VAL A 261 1.25 -9.97 16.69
CA VAL A 261 0.90 -11.41 16.60
C VAL A 261 -0.57 -11.59 16.21
N CYS A 262 -1.48 -10.79 16.75
CA CYS A 262 -2.92 -10.95 16.51
C CYS A 262 -3.35 -10.44 15.14
N LEU A 263 -2.72 -9.39 14.61
CA LEU A 263 -3.19 -8.73 13.39
C LEU A 263 -3.12 -9.62 12.15
N PRO A 264 -2.03 -10.35 11.85
CA PRO A 264 -2.01 -11.24 10.69
C PRO A 264 -3.06 -12.37 10.80
N LEU A 265 -3.29 -12.89 12.01
CA LEU A 265 -4.33 -13.90 12.27
C LEU A 265 -5.73 -13.33 12.08
N ALA A 266 -5.98 -12.10 12.54
CA ALA A 266 -7.24 -11.42 12.31
C ALA A 266 -7.46 -11.10 10.82
N ALA A 267 -6.40 -10.71 10.09
CA ALA A 267 -6.45 -10.50 8.65
C ALA A 267 -6.76 -11.79 7.90
N PHE A 268 -6.18 -12.92 8.30
CA PHE A 268 -6.55 -14.24 7.80
C PHE A 268 -8.01 -14.57 8.12
N GLY A 269 -8.49 -14.33 9.35
CA GLY A 269 -9.88 -14.53 9.71
C GLY A 269 -10.84 -13.75 8.79
N ILE A 270 -10.52 -12.49 8.50
CA ILE A 270 -11.28 -11.66 7.55
C ILE A 270 -11.32 -12.31 6.16
N TYR A 271 -10.16 -12.74 5.65
CA TYR A 271 -10.07 -13.41 4.35
C TYR A 271 -10.78 -14.77 4.33
N TYR A 272 -10.77 -15.50 5.44
CA TYR A 272 -11.44 -16.79 5.57
C TYR A 272 -12.96 -16.66 5.40
N PHE A 273 -13.55 -15.58 5.89
CA PHE A 273 -14.98 -15.29 5.70
C PHE A 273 -15.29 -14.63 4.35
N VAL A 274 -14.32 -13.90 3.79
CA VAL A 274 -14.47 -13.21 2.51
C VAL A 274 -13.31 -13.63 1.62
N THR A 275 -13.44 -14.80 0.99
CA THR A 275 -12.37 -15.42 0.19
C THR A 275 -12.13 -14.73 -1.14
N ASP A 276 -12.55 -13.48 -1.31
CA ASP A 276 -12.22 -12.65 -2.47
C ASP A 276 -11.21 -11.58 -2.03
N PHE A 277 -9.95 -11.79 -2.37
CA PHE A 277 -8.88 -10.88 -1.98
C PHE A 277 -8.96 -9.55 -2.76
N VAL A 278 -9.49 -9.58 -3.98
CA VAL A 278 -9.62 -8.40 -4.85
C VAL A 278 -10.62 -7.43 -4.24
N ILE A 279 -11.78 -7.94 -3.81
CA ILE A 279 -12.78 -7.16 -3.09
C ILE A 279 -12.20 -6.60 -1.78
N LEU A 280 -11.48 -7.39 -1.01
CA LEU A 280 -10.89 -6.92 0.25
C LEU A 280 -9.84 -5.82 0.04
N ILE A 281 -9.02 -5.91 -1.02
CA ILE A 281 -8.13 -4.84 -1.46
C ILE A 281 -8.98 -3.63 -1.91
N MET A 282 -10.05 -3.84 -2.66
CA MET A 282 -10.89 -2.74 -3.13
C MET A 282 -11.48 -1.92 -1.97
N VAL A 283 -12.03 -2.61 -0.96
CA VAL A 283 -12.52 -1.99 0.28
C VAL A 283 -11.40 -1.28 1.03
N GLY A 284 -10.20 -1.87 1.08
CA GLY A 284 -9.02 -1.22 1.68
C GLY A 284 -8.64 0.09 0.99
N GLY A 285 -8.70 0.13 -0.34
CA GLY A 285 -8.36 1.31 -1.14
C GLY A 285 -9.37 2.43 -0.94
N LEU A 286 -10.66 2.09 -1.01
CA LEU A 286 -11.75 3.03 -0.74
C LEU A 286 -11.66 3.61 0.68
N THR A 287 -11.37 2.75 1.66
CA THR A 287 -11.16 3.17 3.05
C THR A 287 -9.98 4.14 3.16
N SER A 288 -8.86 3.83 2.49
CA SER A 288 -7.70 4.70 2.45
C SER A 288 -8.02 6.05 1.82
N ALA A 289 -8.75 6.07 0.68
CA ALA A 289 -9.17 7.29 0.00
C ALA A 289 -10.00 8.23 0.89
N ILE A 290 -10.89 7.68 1.73
CA ILE A 290 -11.66 8.45 2.71
C ILE A 290 -10.76 9.04 3.80
N PHE A 291 -9.71 8.32 4.22
CA PHE A 291 -8.83 8.74 5.31
C PHE A 291 -7.67 9.66 4.88
N LEU A 292 -7.29 9.70 3.59
CA LEU A 292 -6.27 10.61 3.08
C LEU A 292 -6.48 12.09 3.48
N PRO A 293 -7.66 12.72 3.28
CA PRO A 293 -7.84 14.13 3.64
C PRO A 293 -7.67 14.40 5.13
N ILE A 294 -7.90 13.40 5.99
CA ILE A 294 -7.64 13.53 7.44
C ILE A 294 -6.13 13.66 7.70
N GLN A 295 -5.28 12.94 6.96
CA GLN A 295 -3.82 13.03 7.08
C GLN A 295 -3.30 14.39 6.60
N ALA A 296 -3.76 14.88 5.44
CA ALA A 296 -3.38 16.21 4.95
C ALA A 296 -3.91 17.33 5.86
N GLY A 297 -5.16 17.21 6.33
CA GLY A 297 -5.76 18.14 7.29
C GLY A 297 -5.01 18.19 8.62
N ALA A 298 -4.65 17.04 9.18
CA ALA A 298 -3.82 16.95 10.38
C ALA A 298 -2.45 17.61 10.18
N THR A 299 -1.83 17.41 9.01
CA THR A 299 -0.57 18.05 8.64
C THR A 299 -0.71 19.58 8.64
N LEU A 300 -1.74 20.13 7.98
CA LEU A 300 -2.02 21.57 7.96
C LEU A 300 -2.26 22.14 9.36
N TRP A 301 -3.03 21.40 10.19
CA TRP A 301 -3.31 21.79 11.57
C TRP A 301 -2.04 21.80 12.43
N LEU A 302 -1.21 20.75 12.35
CA LEU A 302 0.06 20.66 13.07
C LEU A 302 1.06 21.74 12.63
N GLN A 303 1.12 22.05 11.34
CA GLN A 303 1.97 23.13 10.82
C GLN A 303 1.58 24.49 11.39
N ARG A 304 0.26 24.74 11.55
CA ARG A 304 -0.25 25.99 12.11
C ARG A 304 -0.03 26.09 13.62
N THR A 305 -0.24 24.99 14.36
CA THR A 305 -0.35 25.00 15.82
C THR A 305 0.90 24.54 16.56
N ARG A 306 1.68 23.59 16.02
CA ARG A 306 2.78 22.91 16.73
C ARG A 306 4.15 23.09 16.08
N MET A 307 4.22 23.44 14.79
CA MET A 307 5.47 23.59 14.06
C MET A 307 6.18 24.91 14.38
N ASP A 308 7.48 24.82 14.67
CA ASP A 308 8.34 25.99 14.93
C ASP A 308 8.42 26.90 13.69
N PRO A 309 8.20 28.23 13.83
CA PRO A 309 8.20 29.17 12.71
C PRO A 309 9.47 29.13 11.85
N ARG A 310 10.63 28.83 12.45
CA ARG A 310 11.93 28.82 11.76
C ARG A 310 11.99 27.76 10.66
N ILE A 311 11.34 26.61 10.86
CA ILE A 311 11.40 25.47 9.93
C ILE A 311 10.17 25.33 9.04
N ARG A 312 9.27 26.33 9.04
CA ARG A 312 8.05 26.27 8.22
C ARG A 312 8.34 26.12 6.73
N PRO A 313 7.49 25.39 6.00
CA PRO A 313 7.65 25.23 4.57
C PRO A 313 7.47 26.57 3.84
N ARG A 314 8.02 26.65 2.63
CA ARG A 314 7.82 27.80 1.74
C ARG A 314 6.34 27.94 1.37
N ARG A 315 5.90 29.15 1.00
CA ARG A 315 4.51 29.42 0.61
C ARG A 315 3.99 28.48 -0.48
N LEU A 316 4.81 28.15 -1.46
CA LEU A 316 4.44 27.21 -2.53
C LEU A 316 4.09 25.82 -1.98
N THR A 317 4.93 25.26 -1.10
CA THR A 317 4.67 23.96 -0.47
C THR A 317 3.44 24.02 0.43
N TYR A 318 3.26 25.11 1.18
CA TYR A 318 2.08 25.29 2.02
C TYR A 318 0.77 25.33 1.20
N VAL A 319 0.76 26.07 0.09
CA VAL A 319 -0.38 26.11 -0.84
C VAL A 319 -0.57 24.73 -1.51
N GLY A 320 0.51 24.05 -1.87
CA GLY A 320 0.46 22.70 -2.43
C GLY A 320 -0.24 21.70 -1.50
N ILE A 321 0.05 21.73 -0.20
CA ILE A 321 -0.62 20.85 0.78
C ILE A 321 -2.12 21.17 0.86
N TRP A 322 -2.51 22.45 0.77
CA TRP A 322 -3.93 22.83 0.71
C TRP A 322 -4.62 22.30 -0.55
N VAL A 323 -3.96 22.39 -1.71
CA VAL A 323 -4.48 21.83 -2.98
C VAL A 323 -4.66 20.32 -2.85
N VAL A 324 -3.68 19.61 -2.29
CA VAL A 324 -3.76 18.17 -2.02
C VAL A 324 -4.93 17.86 -1.09
N PHE A 325 -5.07 18.59 0.02
CA PHE A 325 -6.19 18.41 0.95
C PHE A 325 -7.56 18.59 0.28
N VAL A 326 -7.74 19.63 -0.53
CA VAL A 326 -9.00 19.89 -1.25
C VAL A 326 -9.28 18.78 -2.27
N PHE A 327 -8.26 18.33 -2.99
CA PHE A 327 -8.37 17.22 -3.94
C PHE A 327 -8.75 15.91 -3.24
N GLU A 328 -8.05 15.54 -2.17
CA GLU A 328 -8.33 14.36 -1.37
C GLU A 328 -9.74 14.40 -0.76
N ALA A 329 -10.17 15.57 -0.27
CA ALA A 329 -11.52 15.76 0.23
C ALA A 329 -12.57 15.57 -0.87
N ALA A 330 -12.32 16.06 -2.08
CA ALA A 330 -13.18 15.83 -3.23
C ALA A 330 -13.25 14.33 -3.59
N MET A 331 -12.11 13.62 -3.61
CA MET A 331 -12.08 12.17 -3.86
C MET A 331 -12.84 11.38 -2.79
N ALA A 332 -12.68 11.72 -1.52
CA ALA A 332 -13.44 11.11 -0.43
C ALA A 332 -14.95 11.33 -0.58
N LEU A 333 -15.37 12.52 -1.00
CA LEU A 333 -16.78 12.80 -1.30
C LEU A 333 -17.30 11.98 -2.50
N LEU A 334 -16.47 11.77 -3.53
CA LEU A 334 -16.83 10.89 -4.65
C LEU A 334 -17.00 9.44 -4.21
N VAL A 335 -16.14 8.94 -3.31
CA VAL A 335 -16.32 7.61 -2.70
C VAL A 335 -17.67 7.54 -2.00
N ILE A 336 -17.99 8.50 -1.14
CA ILE A 336 -19.28 8.51 -0.44
C ILE A 336 -20.44 8.57 -1.45
N ARG A 337 -20.37 9.42 -2.47
CA ARG A 337 -21.46 9.67 -3.41
C ARG A 337 -21.73 8.50 -4.36
N TYR A 338 -20.68 7.89 -4.91
CA TYR A 338 -20.80 6.90 -5.98
C TYR A 338 -20.65 5.46 -5.50
N VAL A 339 -20.07 5.26 -4.31
CA VAL A 339 -19.77 3.91 -3.81
C VAL A 339 -20.63 3.59 -2.59
N VAL A 340 -20.78 4.53 -1.65
CA VAL A 340 -21.56 4.30 -0.42
C VAL A 340 -23.05 4.61 -0.59
N LEU A 341 -23.38 5.72 -1.27
CA LEU A 341 -24.75 6.23 -1.39
C LEU A 341 -25.44 5.87 -2.72
N ALA A 342 -24.69 5.55 -3.76
CA ALA A 342 -25.26 4.92 -4.93
C ALA A 342 -25.21 3.42 -4.68
N ASP A 343 -26.30 2.70 -4.98
CA ASP A 343 -26.55 1.27 -4.69
C ASP A 343 -25.49 0.28 -5.30
N GLN A 344 -24.33 0.77 -5.71
CA GLN A 344 -23.14 0.01 -6.10
C GLN A 344 -22.54 -0.84 -4.98
N PHE A 345 -23.02 -0.75 -3.74
CA PHE A 345 -22.59 -1.62 -2.62
C PHE A 345 -23.67 -2.62 -2.20
N ASP A 346 -24.88 -2.59 -2.76
CA ASP A 346 -25.95 -3.53 -2.38
C ASP A 346 -25.56 -4.98 -2.69
N TRP A 347 -24.85 -5.21 -3.81
CA TRP A 347 -24.30 -6.52 -4.14
C TRP A 347 -23.21 -6.95 -3.14
N LEU A 348 -22.40 -6.01 -2.63
CA LEU A 348 -21.36 -6.31 -1.66
C LEU A 348 -21.94 -6.61 -0.29
N PHE A 349 -22.94 -5.85 0.17
CA PHE A 349 -23.65 -6.16 1.41
C PHE A 349 -24.41 -7.49 1.30
N GLY A 350 -25.03 -7.78 0.15
CA GLY A 350 -25.61 -9.09 -0.13
C GLY A 350 -24.59 -10.23 -0.15
N TYR A 351 -23.37 -9.98 -0.67
CA TYR A 351 -22.29 -10.96 -0.72
C TYR A 351 -21.57 -11.18 0.63
N LEU A 352 -21.48 -10.15 1.46
CA LEU A 352 -20.80 -10.20 2.76
C LEU A 352 -21.71 -10.65 3.92
N PHE A 353 -23.03 -10.45 3.80
CA PHE A 353 -23.99 -10.69 4.89
C PHE A 353 -25.20 -11.56 4.51
N GLY A 354 -25.33 -11.96 3.24
CA GLY A 354 -26.31 -12.96 2.77
C GLY A 354 -25.70 -14.34 2.71
#